data_AF-A0AAW3MWD7-F1
#
_entry.id   AF-A0AAW3MWD7-F1
#
_cell.length_a   1.000
_cell.length_b   1.000
_cell.length_c   1.000
_cell.angle_alpha   90.00
_cell.angle_beta   90.00
_cell.angle_gamma   90.00
#
_symmetry.space_group_name_H-M   'P 1'
#
loop_
_entity.id
_entity.type
_entity.pdbx_description
1 polymer ?
#
loop_
_entity_poly.entity_id
_entity_poly.type
_entity_poly.pdbx_seq_one_letter_code
_entity_poly.pdbx_strand_id
1 'polypeptide(L)'
;MNLPDENQLLSREDFKRFVFLRARGRCIFCPAPAVDAHHVLERKLFEDGGYYLGNGAAVCDAHHWKCETTELSVDAVRAAAGIRSPTLPPGLDADKTYDKWGNELCEDGFREAGPLEYDDGMRRALQRGRVLHLLIPSDKA
;
A
#
# COMPACT_ATOMS: atom_id res chain seq x y z
N MET A 1 -25.64 -3.66 -1.44
CA MET A 1 -24.89 -2.80 -2.38
C MET A 1 -23.77 -3.65 -2.96
N ASN A 2 -23.66 -3.73 -4.28
CA ASN A 2 -22.54 -4.41 -4.92
C ASN A 2 -21.32 -3.49 -4.86
N LEU A 3 -20.16 -4.05 -4.54
CA LEU A 3 -18.89 -3.34 -4.68
C LEU A 3 -18.55 -3.25 -6.18
N PRO A 4 -17.86 -2.18 -6.63
CA PRO A 4 -17.30 -2.13 -7.97
C PRO A 4 -16.23 -3.22 -8.17
N ASP A 5 -15.83 -3.42 -9.42
CA ASP A 5 -14.68 -4.29 -9.73
C ASP A 5 -13.40 -3.75 -9.06
N GLU A 6 -12.52 -4.64 -8.63
CA GLU A 6 -11.29 -4.25 -7.91
C GLU A 6 -10.32 -3.45 -8.78
N ASN A 7 -10.34 -3.67 -10.09
CA ASN A 7 -9.50 -2.98 -11.07
C ASN A 7 -10.19 -1.80 -11.76
N GLN A 8 -11.40 -1.43 -11.33
CA GLN A 8 -12.06 -0.23 -11.83
C GLN A 8 -11.43 1.01 -11.18
N LEU A 9 -10.98 1.98 -12.00
CA LEU A 9 -10.54 3.29 -11.50
C LEU A 9 -11.74 4.07 -10.95
N LEU A 10 -11.61 4.59 -9.73
CA LEU A 10 -12.67 5.32 -9.02
C LEU A 10 -12.31 6.79 -8.83
N SER A 11 -13.33 7.60 -8.56
CA SER A 11 -13.12 8.92 -7.97
C SER A 11 -12.52 8.78 -6.56
N ARG A 12 -11.82 9.80 -6.07
CA ARG A 12 -11.29 9.80 -4.68
C ARG A 12 -12.39 9.58 -3.63
N GLU A 13 -13.56 10.18 -3.85
CA GLU A 13 -14.71 10.05 -2.95
C GLU A 13 -15.28 8.63 -2.95
N ASP A 14 -15.46 8.05 -4.14
CA ASP A 14 -15.96 6.68 -4.30
C ASP A 14 -14.95 5.66 -3.78
N PHE A 15 -13.65 5.86 -4.03
CA PHE A 15 -12.59 5.04 -3.46
C PHE A 15 -12.71 4.97 -1.93
N LYS A 16 -12.77 6.13 -1.26
CA LYS A 16 -12.93 6.17 0.21
C LYS A 16 -14.21 5.47 0.65
N ARG A 17 -15.33 5.78 -0.01
CA ARG A 17 -16.65 5.20 0.30
C ARG A 17 -16.64 3.68 0.19
N PHE A 18 -16.14 3.12 -0.91
CA PHE A 18 -16.18 1.68 -1.16
C PHE A 18 -15.16 0.91 -0.32
N VAL A 19 -13.98 1.48 -0.07
CA VAL A 19 -13.00 0.92 0.88
C VAL A 19 -13.61 0.79 2.28
N PHE A 20 -14.30 1.83 2.76
CA PHE A 20 -14.98 1.81 4.05
C PHE A 20 -16.17 0.84 4.05
N LEU A 21 -16.95 0.82 2.96
CA LEU A 21 -18.09 -0.09 2.83
C LEU A 21 -17.65 -1.56 2.92
N ARG A 22 -16.57 -1.94 2.21
CA ARG A 22 -16.01 -3.31 2.25
C ARG A 22 -15.63 -3.72 3.68
N ALA A 23 -15.02 -2.80 4.44
CA ALA A 23 -14.59 -3.05 5.80
C ALA A 23 -15.67 -2.74 6.86
N ARG A 24 -16.92 -2.48 6.45
CA ARG A 24 -18.04 -2.11 7.35
C ARG A 24 -17.69 -0.94 8.29
N GLY A 25 -16.90 0.01 7.80
CA GLY A 25 -16.46 1.21 8.53
C GLY A 25 -15.41 0.95 9.62
N ARG A 26 -14.82 -0.24 9.69
CA ARG A 26 -13.81 -0.60 10.71
C ARG A 26 -12.43 -0.79 10.09
N CYS A 27 -11.40 -0.71 10.92
CA CYS A 27 -10.06 -1.12 10.56
C CYS A 27 -10.06 -2.62 10.23
N ILE A 28 -9.35 -3.00 9.17
CA ILE A 28 -9.21 -4.41 8.78
C ILE A 28 -8.36 -5.25 9.76
N PHE A 29 -7.59 -4.60 10.64
CA PHE A 29 -6.71 -5.27 11.61
C PHE A 29 -7.22 -5.24 13.06
N CYS A 30 -8.23 -4.42 13.38
CA CYS A 30 -8.75 -4.34 14.74
C CYS A 30 -10.19 -3.80 14.78
N PRO A 31 -10.89 -3.90 15.93
CA PRO A 31 -12.27 -3.43 16.04
C PRO A 31 -12.47 -1.91 15.95
N ALA A 32 -11.40 -1.11 15.94
CA ALA A 32 -11.48 0.35 15.90
C ALA A 32 -12.10 0.86 14.59
N PRO A 33 -12.74 2.04 14.59
CA PRO A 33 -13.20 2.68 13.35
C PRO A 33 -12.04 2.92 12.37
N ALA A 34 -12.30 2.74 11.08
CA ALA A 34 -11.38 3.23 10.06
C ALA A 34 -11.47 4.75 10.00
N VAL A 35 -10.33 5.41 9.86
CA VAL A 35 -10.24 6.88 9.75
C VAL A 35 -9.72 7.30 8.39
N ASP A 36 -9.01 6.40 7.69
CA ASP A 36 -8.51 6.65 6.34
C ASP A 36 -8.68 5.44 5.41
N ALA A 37 -8.78 5.74 4.11
CA ALA A 37 -8.70 4.77 3.04
C ALA A 37 -7.24 4.76 2.56
N HIS A 38 -6.50 3.81 3.10
CA HIS A 38 -5.08 3.65 2.83
C HIS A 38 -4.86 3.04 1.45
N HIS A 39 -3.91 3.58 0.69
CA HIS A 39 -3.45 2.94 -0.53
C HIS A 39 -2.42 1.87 -0.16
N VAL A 40 -2.67 0.61 -0.56
CA VAL A 40 -1.81 -0.54 -0.26
C VAL A 40 -0.42 -0.35 -0.88
N LEU A 41 -0.37 0.00 -2.16
CA LEU A 41 0.80 0.56 -2.84
C LEU A 41 0.60 2.06 -3.00
N GLU A 42 1.67 2.83 -2.76
CA GLU A 42 1.64 4.29 -2.76
C GLU A 42 1.08 4.85 -4.06
N ARG A 43 0.12 5.78 -3.95
CA ARG A 43 -0.59 6.34 -5.09
C ARG A 43 0.30 7.07 -6.10
N LYS A 44 1.45 7.60 -5.66
CA LYS A 44 2.45 8.22 -6.55
C LYS A 44 3.12 7.22 -7.51
N LEU A 45 3.03 5.92 -7.24
CA LEU A 45 3.49 4.87 -8.17
C LEU A 45 2.57 4.75 -9.39
N PHE A 46 1.33 5.22 -9.29
CA PHE A 46 0.32 5.14 -10.35
C PHE A 46 0.18 6.47 -11.10
N GLU A 47 0.16 6.43 -12.43
CA GLU A 47 -0.02 7.62 -13.27
C GLU A 47 -1.40 8.29 -13.07
N ASP A 48 -2.42 7.50 -12.74
CA ASP A 48 -3.80 7.94 -12.50
C ASP A 48 -4.12 8.18 -11.01
N GLY A 49 -3.12 8.03 -10.14
CA GLY A 49 -3.26 8.19 -8.70
C GLY A 49 -3.83 6.99 -7.94
N GLY A 50 -4.03 5.83 -8.58
CA GLY A 50 -4.10 4.53 -7.90
C GLY A 50 -5.38 4.26 -7.09
N TYR A 51 -6.47 4.97 -7.38
CA TYR A 51 -7.77 4.88 -6.67
C TYR A 51 -8.59 3.65 -7.08
N TYR A 52 -7.97 2.48 -6.99
CA TYR A 52 -8.57 1.18 -7.29
C TYR A 52 -9.02 0.49 -6.01
N LEU A 53 -10.17 -0.17 -6.02
CA LEU A 53 -10.61 -0.91 -4.83
C LEU A 53 -9.64 -2.07 -4.48
N GLY A 54 -8.96 -2.63 -5.47
CA GLY A 54 -7.84 -3.58 -5.34
C GLY A 54 -6.53 -2.98 -4.81
N ASN A 55 -6.46 -1.66 -4.66
CA ASN A 55 -5.34 -0.94 -4.04
C ASN A 55 -5.74 -0.17 -2.77
N GLY A 56 -6.96 -0.34 -2.25
CA GLY A 56 -7.43 0.38 -1.06
C GLY A 56 -7.57 -0.51 0.16
N ALA A 57 -7.41 0.03 1.37
CA ALA A 57 -7.62 -0.68 2.64
C ALA A 57 -8.14 0.28 3.72
N ALA A 58 -9.14 -0.14 4.50
CA ALA A 58 -9.69 0.70 5.57
C ALA A 58 -8.91 0.46 6.87
N VAL A 59 -8.27 1.49 7.40
CA VAL A 59 -7.41 1.37 8.58
C VAL A 59 -7.67 2.47 9.61
N CYS A 60 -7.42 2.17 10.88
CA CYS A 60 -7.33 3.19 11.92
C CYS A 60 -5.96 3.87 11.88
N ASP A 61 -5.79 4.99 12.58
CA ASP A 61 -4.54 5.78 12.58
C ASP A 61 -3.29 4.95 12.93
N ALA A 62 -3.38 4.10 13.94
CA ALA A 62 -2.27 3.25 14.36
C ALA A 62 -1.84 2.25 13.28
N HIS A 63 -2.79 1.59 12.61
CA HIS A 63 -2.46 0.65 11.54
C HIS A 63 -2.11 1.36 10.23
N HIS A 64 -2.62 2.58 10.00
CA HIS A 64 -2.19 3.43 8.90
C HIS A 64 -0.68 3.64 8.97
N TRP A 65 -0.18 4.09 10.12
CA TRP A 65 1.26 4.26 10.32
C TRP A 65 2.06 2.97 10.17
N LYS A 66 1.55 1.83 10.64
CA LYS A 66 2.23 0.54 10.45
C LYS A 66 2.34 0.12 8.99
N CYS A 67 1.38 0.48 8.15
CA CYS A 67 1.48 0.28 6.70
C CYS A 67 2.50 1.24 6.08
N GLU A 68 2.47 2.54 6.47
CA GLU A 68 3.45 3.54 6.02
C GLU A 68 4.89 3.11 6.36
N THR A 69 5.13 2.63 7.58
CA THR A 69 6.44 2.18 8.07
C THR A 69 6.80 0.77 7.61
N THR A 70 5.95 0.11 6.83
CA THR A 70 6.14 -1.25 6.30
C THR A 70 6.22 -2.36 7.37
N GLU A 71 5.79 -2.07 8.60
CA GLU A 71 5.61 -3.09 9.66
C GLU A 71 4.49 -4.07 9.30
N LEU A 72 3.47 -3.60 8.58
CA LEU A 72 2.48 -4.44 7.91
C LEU A 72 2.84 -4.54 6.43
N SER A 73 3.05 -5.77 5.94
CA SER A 73 3.36 -6.02 4.55
C SER A 73 2.16 -5.78 3.63
N VAL A 74 2.44 -5.49 2.35
CA VAL A 74 1.42 -5.36 1.30
C VAL A 74 0.49 -6.59 1.27
N ASP A 75 1.05 -7.79 1.37
CA ASP A 75 0.26 -9.03 1.36
C ASP A 75 -0.61 -9.21 2.60
N ALA A 76 -0.10 -8.85 3.78
CA ALA A 76 -0.90 -8.87 5.01
C ALA A 76 -2.10 -7.91 4.90
N VAL A 77 -1.89 -6.72 4.31
CA VAL A 77 -2.96 -5.74 4.06
C VAL A 77 -3.96 -6.26 3.04
N ARG A 78 -3.51 -6.84 1.92
CA ARG A 78 -4.38 -7.44 0.90
C ARG A 78 -5.24 -8.56 1.48
N ALA A 79 -4.62 -9.48 2.21
CA ALA A 79 -5.31 -10.60 2.85
C ALA A 79 -6.36 -10.11 3.86
N ALA A 80 -6.00 -9.17 4.75
CA ALA A 80 -6.92 -8.63 5.74
C ALA A 80 -8.06 -7.80 5.12
N ALA A 81 -7.81 -7.13 3.99
CA ALA A 81 -8.83 -6.39 3.25
C ALA A 81 -9.74 -7.29 2.38
N GLY A 82 -9.38 -8.56 2.18
CA GLY A 82 -10.09 -9.49 1.31
C GLY A 82 -9.95 -9.15 -0.18
N ILE A 83 -8.82 -8.54 -0.58
CA ILE A 83 -8.52 -8.20 -1.98
C ILE A 83 -8.13 -9.48 -2.73
N ARG A 84 -8.77 -9.74 -3.88
CA ARG A 84 -8.53 -10.96 -4.67
C ARG A 84 -7.82 -10.68 -5.98
N SER A 85 -8.06 -9.51 -6.56
CA SER A 85 -7.47 -9.00 -7.79
C SER A 85 -6.74 -7.70 -7.45
N PRO A 86 -5.54 -7.77 -6.86
CA PRO A 86 -4.78 -6.58 -6.52
C PRO A 86 -4.38 -5.81 -7.78
N THR A 87 -4.53 -4.49 -7.75
CA THR A 87 -4.08 -3.63 -8.86
C THR A 87 -2.63 -3.24 -8.63
N LEU A 88 -1.78 -3.45 -9.65
CA LEU A 88 -0.37 -3.09 -9.63
C LEU A 88 -0.11 -1.81 -10.44
N PRO A 89 0.78 -0.92 -9.97
CA PRO A 89 1.32 0.17 -10.77
C PRO A 89 2.00 -0.31 -12.06
N PRO A 90 2.01 0.51 -13.14
CA PRO A 90 2.79 0.22 -14.33
C PRO A 90 4.28 -0.01 -14.00
N GLY A 91 4.88 -1.04 -14.59
CA GLY A 91 6.31 -1.35 -14.46
C GLY A 91 6.69 -2.23 -13.27
N LEU A 92 5.78 -2.50 -12.33
CA LEU A 92 6.00 -3.52 -11.30
C LEU A 92 5.60 -4.90 -11.82
N ASP A 93 6.39 -5.91 -11.44
CA ASP A 93 6.19 -7.30 -11.85
C ASP A 93 5.25 -8.01 -10.86
N ALA A 94 4.26 -8.75 -11.36
CA ALA A 94 3.33 -9.48 -10.53
C ALA A 94 3.97 -10.66 -9.79
N ASP A 95 5.10 -11.17 -10.27
CA ASP A 95 5.83 -12.28 -9.66
C ASP A 95 6.80 -11.83 -8.56
N LYS A 96 6.93 -10.52 -8.34
CA LYS A 96 7.81 -9.92 -7.33
C LYS A 96 7.03 -9.40 -6.12
N THR A 97 7.74 -9.27 -5.00
CA THR A 97 7.18 -8.75 -3.76
C THR A 97 7.70 -7.34 -3.50
N TYR A 98 6.81 -6.44 -3.07
CA TYR A 98 7.15 -5.04 -2.82
C TYR A 98 6.68 -4.60 -1.44
N ASP A 99 7.39 -3.61 -0.89
CA ASP A 99 6.82 -2.80 0.19
C ASP A 99 5.80 -1.77 -0.36
N LYS A 100 5.12 -1.06 0.55
CA LYS A 100 4.14 -0.03 0.19
C LYS A 100 4.66 1.00 -0.81
N TRP A 101 5.95 1.30 -0.76
CA TRP A 101 6.59 2.36 -1.51
C TRP A 101 7.16 1.90 -2.85
N GLY A 102 6.97 0.62 -3.19
CA GLY A 102 7.41 0.04 -4.45
C GLY A 102 8.87 -0.41 -4.44
N ASN A 103 9.51 -0.51 -3.27
CA ASN A 103 10.83 -1.14 -3.17
C ASN A 103 10.66 -2.66 -3.22
N GLU A 104 11.45 -3.33 -4.05
CA GLU A 104 11.41 -4.78 -4.20
C GLU A 104 12.03 -5.43 -2.96
N LEU A 105 11.35 -6.43 -2.39
CA LEU A 105 11.83 -7.16 -1.22
C LEU A 105 12.67 -8.36 -1.68
N CYS A 106 13.94 -8.38 -1.28
CA CYS A 106 14.88 -9.46 -1.56
C CYS A 106 14.77 -10.58 -0.51
N GLU A 107 15.17 -11.80 -0.86
CA GLU A 107 15.15 -12.97 0.04
C GLU A 107 16.05 -12.80 1.28
N ASP A 108 17.10 -11.99 1.16
CA ASP A 108 18.06 -11.70 2.22
C ASP A 108 17.58 -10.59 3.19
N GLY A 109 16.39 -10.04 2.96
CA GLY A 109 15.77 -9.00 3.77
C GLY A 109 16.15 -7.57 3.39
N PHE A 110 17.05 -7.39 2.42
CA PHE A 110 17.30 -6.08 1.81
C PHE A 110 16.17 -5.68 0.85
N ARG A 111 16.21 -4.43 0.41
CA ARG A 111 15.22 -3.88 -0.51
C ARG A 111 15.90 -3.15 -1.65
N GLU A 112 15.63 -3.53 -2.89
CA GLU A 112 16.08 -2.74 -4.04
C GLU A 112 15.19 -1.50 -4.18
N ALA A 113 15.82 -0.33 -4.33
CA ALA A 113 15.09 0.92 -4.41
C ALA A 113 14.17 0.98 -5.63
N GLY A 114 12.91 1.30 -5.38
CA GLY A 114 11.89 1.48 -6.40
C GLY A 114 11.81 2.90 -6.96
N PRO A 115 10.77 3.20 -7.76
CA PRO A 115 10.58 4.51 -8.41
C PRO A 115 10.51 5.72 -7.46
N LEU A 116 10.23 5.49 -6.17
CA LEU A 116 10.12 6.53 -5.13
C LEU A 116 11.35 6.65 -4.24
N GLU A 117 12.52 6.16 -4.67
CA GLU A 117 13.77 6.17 -3.90
C GLU A 117 14.09 7.51 -3.20
N TYR A 118 13.79 8.62 -3.86
CA TYR A 118 14.11 9.97 -3.38
C TYR A 118 12.90 10.70 -2.77
N ASP A 119 11.75 10.04 -2.63
CA ASP A 119 10.56 10.65 -2.02
C ASP A 119 10.77 10.86 -0.51
N ASP A 120 10.57 12.11 -0.06
CA ASP A 120 10.70 12.48 1.36
C ASP A 120 9.76 11.70 2.28
N GLY A 121 8.53 11.41 1.80
CA GLY A 121 7.54 10.65 2.53
C GLY A 121 8.01 9.22 2.77
N MET A 122 8.44 8.55 1.70
CA MET A 122 9.04 7.22 1.78
C MET A 122 10.22 7.21 2.76
N ARG A 123 11.22 8.08 2.57
CA ARG A 123 12.44 8.08 3.40
C ARG A 123 12.12 8.28 4.87
N ARG A 124 11.22 9.21 5.21
CA ARG A 124 10.78 9.44 6.59
C ARG A 124 10.04 8.22 7.17
N ALA A 125 9.18 7.59 6.38
CA ALA A 125 8.43 6.42 6.82
C ALA A 125 9.34 5.21 7.06
N LEU A 126 10.25 4.90 6.14
CA LEU A 126 11.23 3.82 6.31
C LEU A 126 12.21 4.11 7.46
N GLN A 127 12.62 5.37 7.66
CA GLN A 127 13.44 5.76 8.80
C GLN A 127 12.70 5.54 10.12
N ARG A 128 11.40 5.92 10.19
CA ARG A 128 10.55 5.70 11.36
C ARG A 128 10.33 4.21 11.63
N GLY A 129 10.15 3.41 10.58
CA GLY A 129 10.07 1.95 10.64
C GLY A 129 11.42 1.27 10.92
N ARG A 130 12.52 2.03 11.01
CA ARG A 130 13.88 1.54 11.23
C ARG A 130 14.37 0.57 10.15
N VAL A 131 13.86 0.69 8.94
CA VAL A 131 14.20 -0.18 7.79
C VAL A 131 14.89 0.57 6.65
N LEU A 132 15.06 1.89 6.75
CA LEU A 132 15.75 2.67 5.70
C LEU A 132 17.18 2.16 5.42
N HIS A 133 17.87 1.66 6.43
CA HIS A 133 19.23 1.12 6.30
C HIS A 133 19.30 -0.20 5.49
N LEU A 134 18.16 -0.83 5.22
CA LEU A 134 18.03 -2.03 4.39
C LEU A 134 17.80 -1.70 2.91
N LEU A 135 17.61 -0.42 2.56
CA LEU A 135 17.39 0.02 1.19
C LEU A 135 18.71 0.09 0.42
N ILE A 136 18.79 -0.63 -0.68
CA ILE A 136 19.89 -0.62 -1.64
C ILE A 136 19.58 0.46 -2.69
N PRO A 137 20.38 1.54 -2.78
CA PRO A 137 20.17 2.61 -3.76
C PRO A 137 20.30 2.11 -5.21
N SER A 138 19.54 2.70 -6.13
CA SER A 138 19.57 2.30 -7.54
C SER A 138 20.92 2.59 -8.23
N ASP A 139 21.67 3.57 -7.71
CA ASP A 139 22.99 3.97 -8.22
C ASP A 139 24.15 3.01 -7.85
N LYS A 140 23.86 1.87 -7.22
CA LYS A 140 24.86 0.85 -6.83
C LYS A 140 24.76 -0.44 -7.65
N ALA A 141 24.73 -0.30 -8.98
CA ALA A 141 25.09 -1.36 -9.92
C ALA A 141 26.51 -1.13 -10.47
#